data_AF-A0A7H8TPP0-F1
#
_entry.id   AF-A0A7H8TPP0-F1
#
_cell.length_a   1.000
_cell.length_b   1.000
_cell.length_c   1.000
_cell.angle_alpha   90.00
_cell.angle_beta   90.00
_cell.angle_gamma   90.00
#
_symmetry.space_group_name_H-M   'P 1'
#
loop_
_entity.id
_entity.type
_entity.pdbx_description
1 polymer ?
#
loop_
_entity_poly.entity_id
_entity_poly.type
_entity_poly.pdbx_seq_one_letter_code
_entity_poly.pdbx_strand_id
1 'polypeptide(L)'
;MHGVPLTEQVIAAVRRDPAASALPYLLPYVNVPWVEGGVANPMAEDRLADATFPSGRPLSPSLRAWLAYDISLLERHKWFTPDGDFAPRPLDQLVGDEMGDFWGAEFAWLSGRLSECFLLPGGSDSRRILAVTDPDEEGEYPVFALDLDDLPYLGLMYPGFDVYLADTAGLLGLGERETYSDLIHHGTYGSRMRRHAAQCFAGESCVQYPFEFAPVYKQLGPEPGQDGTPNGTATGRS
;
A
#
# COMPACT_ATOMS: atom_id res chain seq x y z
N MET A 1 -14.42 -14.32 3.79
CA MET A 1 -13.46 -14.50 4.90
C MET A 1 -12.56 -13.27 4.91
N HIS A 2 -12.17 -12.75 6.06
CA HIS A 2 -11.32 -11.57 6.20
C HIS A 2 -10.63 -11.60 7.58
N GLY A 3 -9.74 -10.64 7.81
CA GLY A 3 -9.02 -10.42 9.07
C GLY A 3 -8.05 -11.56 9.41
N VAL A 4 -7.79 -11.72 10.70
CA VAL A 4 -6.80 -12.69 11.23
C VAL A 4 -7.01 -14.11 10.71
N PRO A 5 -8.24 -14.69 10.66
CA PRO A 5 -8.42 -16.05 10.14
C PRO A 5 -7.97 -16.22 8.69
N LEU A 6 -8.10 -15.17 7.86
CA LEU A 6 -7.62 -15.21 6.48
C LEU A 6 -6.08 -15.18 6.43
N THR A 7 -5.47 -14.33 7.24
CA THR A 7 -4.00 -14.26 7.38
C THR A 7 -3.40 -15.56 7.92
N GLU A 8 -4.04 -16.21 8.89
CA GLU A 8 -3.60 -17.51 9.41
C GLU A 8 -3.58 -18.60 8.32
N GLN A 9 -4.52 -18.56 7.36
CA GLN A 9 -4.50 -19.47 6.22
C GLN A 9 -3.31 -19.20 5.29
N VAL A 10 -2.98 -17.93 5.07
CA VAL A 10 -1.77 -17.57 4.31
C VAL A 10 -0.53 -18.07 5.04
N ILE A 11 -0.40 -17.79 6.34
CA ILE A 11 0.73 -18.29 7.15
C ILE A 11 0.81 -19.81 7.07
N ALA A 12 -0.32 -20.53 7.16
CA ALA A 12 -0.35 -21.97 7.03
C ALA A 12 0.07 -22.46 5.63
N ALA A 13 -0.25 -21.71 4.56
CA ALA A 13 0.22 -22.01 3.20
C ALA A 13 1.73 -21.76 3.07
N VAL A 14 2.21 -20.60 3.51
CA VAL A 14 3.63 -20.21 3.47
C VAL A 14 4.50 -21.18 4.28
N ARG A 15 4.04 -21.64 5.44
CA ARG A 15 4.76 -22.64 6.24
C ARG A 15 5.01 -23.96 5.51
N ARG A 16 4.20 -24.31 4.52
CA ARG A 16 4.39 -25.54 3.73
C ARG A 16 5.49 -25.38 2.68
N ASP A 17 5.67 -24.18 2.16
CA ASP A 17 6.72 -23.85 1.19
C ASP A 17 7.19 -22.39 1.35
N PRO A 18 8.07 -22.12 2.33
CA PRO A 18 8.50 -20.76 2.65
C PRO A 18 9.35 -20.12 1.54
N ALA A 19 9.92 -20.94 0.65
CA ALA A 19 10.74 -20.50 -0.47
C ALA A 19 9.92 -20.23 -1.75
N ALA A 20 8.63 -20.58 -1.77
CA ALA A 20 7.74 -20.25 -2.87
C ALA A 20 7.72 -18.74 -3.10
N SER A 21 7.65 -18.35 -4.38
CA SER A 21 7.53 -16.94 -4.74
C SER A 21 6.19 -16.40 -4.24
N ALA A 22 6.22 -15.27 -3.53
CA ALA A 22 5.07 -14.44 -3.23
C ALA A 22 4.49 -13.80 -4.51
N LEU A 23 5.29 -13.68 -5.57
CA LEU A 23 4.91 -13.05 -6.82
C LEU A 23 5.13 -14.02 -8.00
N PRO A 24 4.43 -15.16 -8.04
CA PRO A 24 4.68 -16.21 -9.04
C PRO A 24 4.38 -15.78 -10.48
N TYR A 25 3.63 -14.69 -10.65
CA TYR A 25 3.29 -14.10 -11.96
C TYR A 25 4.36 -13.14 -12.50
N LEU A 26 5.32 -12.72 -11.66
CA LEU A 26 6.28 -11.67 -11.98
C LEU A 26 7.51 -12.26 -12.68
N LEU A 27 7.36 -12.62 -13.95
CA LEU A 27 8.37 -13.26 -14.82
C LEU A 27 9.00 -14.56 -14.24
N PRO A 28 9.26 -15.59 -15.06
CA PRO A 28 9.74 -16.89 -14.57
C PRO A 28 11.15 -16.87 -13.92
N TYR A 29 11.82 -15.72 -13.86
CA TYR A 29 13.18 -15.55 -13.35
C TYR A 29 13.28 -14.68 -12.09
N VAL A 30 12.19 -14.04 -11.64
CA VAL A 30 12.20 -13.27 -10.38
C VAL A 30 11.52 -14.10 -9.30
N ASN A 31 12.34 -14.69 -8.42
CA ASN A 31 11.82 -15.35 -7.23
C ASN A 31 11.80 -14.35 -6.07
N VAL A 32 10.61 -14.01 -5.58
CA VAL A 32 10.44 -13.21 -4.35
C VAL A 32 9.97 -14.16 -3.25
N PRO A 33 10.86 -14.82 -2.51
CA PRO A 33 10.45 -15.84 -1.55
C PRO A 33 9.57 -15.24 -0.46
N TRP A 34 8.55 -15.96 -0.01
CA TRP A 34 7.74 -15.52 1.12
C TRP A 34 8.58 -15.25 2.38
N VAL A 35 9.55 -16.12 2.65
CA VAL A 35 10.43 -16.05 3.82
C VAL A 35 11.88 -16.11 3.35
N GLU A 36 12.69 -15.11 3.73
CA GLU A 36 14.11 -15.07 3.38
C GLU A 36 14.86 -16.27 3.95
N GLY A 37 15.66 -16.94 3.13
CA GLY A 37 16.41 -18.13 3.54
C GLY A 37 15.54 -19.34 3.95
N GLY A 38 14.22 -19.29 3.78
CA GLY A 38 13.28 -20.38 4.11
C GLY A 38 13.06 -20.62 5.61
N VAL A 39 13.59 -19.75 6.48
CA VAL A 39 13.44 -19.85 7.94
C VAL A 39 12.75 -18.59 8.46
N ALA A 40 11.60 -18.76 9.09
CA ALA A 40 10.80 -17.65 9.58
C ALA A 40 11.57 -16.82 10.62
N ASN A 41 11.52 -15.50 10.47
CA ASN A 41 12.13 -14.52 11.35
C ASN A 41 11.03 -13.66 12.00
N PRO A 42 10.40 -14.13 13.08
CA PRO A 42 9.31 -13.40 13.73
C PRO A 42 9.82 -12.15 14.45
N MET A 43 8.99 -11.11 14.52
CA MET A 43 9.22 -9.98 15.42
C MET A 43 9.20 -10.47 16.87
N ALA A 44 10.15 -9.98 17.70
CA ALA A 44 10.20 -10.30 19.11
C ALA A 44 8.87 -9.95 19.81
N GLU A 45 8.41 -10.81 20.73
CA GLU A 45 7.08 -10.72 21.34
C GLU A 45 6.87 -9.42 22.13
N ASP A 46 7.88 -8.99 22.87
CA ASP A 46 7.91 -7.73 23.61
C ASP A 46 7.82 -6.52 22.67
N ARG A 47 8.60 -6.52 21.59
CA ARG A 47 8.52 -5.49 20.55
C ARG A 47 7.15 -5.46 19.90
N LEU A 48 6.61 -6.63 19.56
CA LEU A 48 5.30 -6.72 18.91
C LEU A 48 4.20 -6.23 19.84
N ALA A 49 4.22 -6.56 21.13
CA ALA A 49 3.21 -6.14 22.11
C ALA A 49 3.03 -4.61 22.14
N ASP A 50 4.13 -3.87 22.11
CA ASP A 50 4.15 -2.40 22.16
C ASP A 50 4.13 -1.74 20.77
N ALA A 51 4.15 -2.53 19.70
CA ALA A 51 4.27 -2.03 18.33
C ALA A 51 3.05 -1.17 17.92
N THR A 52 3.36 0.07 17.52
CA THR A 52 2.45 1.04 16.89
C THR A 52 3.16 1.71 15.73
N PHE A 53 2.40 2.24 14.77
CA PHE A 53 2.95 3.08 13.72
C PHE A 53 3.43 4.42 14.31
N PRO A 54 4.33 5.16 13.63
CA PRO A 54 4.80 6.46 14.10
C PRO A 54 3.71 7.50 14.41
N SER A 55 2.53 7.45 13.79
CA SER A 55 1.37 8.26 14.23
C SER A 55 0.77 7.87 15.58
N GLY A 56 1.21 6.80 16.22
CA GLY A 56 0.59 6.19 17.39
C GLY A 56 -0.62 5.30 17.04
N ARG A 57 -0.91 5.11 15.75
CA ARG A 57 -1.98 4.19 15.32
C ARG A 57 -1.60 2.73 15.58
N PRO A 58 -2.56 1.86 15.94
CA PRO A 58 -2.28 0.45 16.17
C PRO A 58 -1.93 -0.26 14.86
N LEU A 59 -1.14 -1.33 14.94
CA LEU A 59 -1.02 -2.27 13.83
C LEU A 59 -2.38 -2.91 13.54
N SER A 60 -2.66 -3.21 12.27
CA SER A 60 -3.83 -4.00 11.94
C SER A 60 -3.71 -5.41 12.53
N PRO A 61 -4.83 -6.06 12.91
CA PRO A 61 -4.79 -7.42 13.45
C PRO A 61 -4.06 -8.40 12.52
N SER A 62 -4.27 -8.31 11.21
CA SER A 62 -3.60 -9.18 10.25
C SER A 62 -2.12 -8.86 10.08
N LEU A 63 -1.72 -7.59 10.08
CA LEU A 63 -0.31 -7.22 10.04
C LEU A 63 0.42 -7.74 11.30
N ARG A 64 -0.20 -7.60 12.47
CA ARG A 64 0.33 -8.14 13.73
C ARG A 64 0.51 -9.66 13.67
N ALA A 65 -0.48 -10.38 13.15
CA ALA A 65 -0.40 -11.84 12.98
C ALA A 65 0.73 -12.24 12.02
N TRP A 66 0.94 -11.49 10.94
CA TRP A 66 2.04 -11.73 10.01
C TRP A 66 3.41 -11.45 10.65
N LEU A 67 3.58 -10.30 11.32
CA LEU A 67 4.83 -9.95 11.99
C LEU A 67 5.20 -10.92 13.12
N ALA A 68 4.22 -11.52 13.79
CA ALA A 68 4.44 -12.61 14.75
C ALA A 68 4.97 -13.90 14.11
N TYR A 69 4.84 -14.03 12.79
CA TYR A 69 5.35 -15.16 12.03
C TYR A 69 6.67 -14.82 11.33
N ASP A 70 6.72 -13.76 10.54
CA ASP A 70 7.88 -13.38 9.74
C ASP A 70 7.92 -11.87 9.42
N ILE A 71 9.11 -11.26 9.53
CA ILE A 71 9.34 -9.87 9.12
C ILE A 71 10.10 -9.75 7.80
N SER A 72 10.75 -10.82 7.35
CA SER A 72 11.76 -10.79 6.29
C SER A 72 11.20 -10.33 4.95
N LEU A 73 9.93 -10.66 4.66
CA LEU A 73 9.23 -10.15 3.48
C LEU A 73 9.20 -8.63 3.46
N LEU A 74 8.81 -8.01 4.57
CA LEU A 74 8.60 -6.57 4.68
C LEU A 74 9.92 -5.80 4.84
N GLU A 75 10.90 -6.42 5.51
CA GLU A 75 12.25 -5.88 5.66
C GLU A 75 12.92 -5.58 4.31
N ARG A 76 12.78 -6.49 3.32
CA ARG A 76 13.30 -6.28 1.95
C ARG A 76 12.63 -5.10 1.22
N HIS A 77 11.45 -4.70 1.66
CA HIS A 77 10.72 -3.53 1.17
C HIS A 77 10.89 -2.30 2.07
N LYS A 78 11.97 -2.26 2.87
CA LYS A 78 12.40 -1.12 3.68
C LYS A 78 11.36 -0.69 4.73
N TRP A 79 10.61 -1.64 5.28
CA TRP A 79 9.64 -1.35 6.34
C TRP A 79 10.28 -0.92 7.66
N PHE A 80 11.54 -1.25 7.87
CA PHE A 80 12.23 -1.04 9.14
C PHE A 80 13.48 -0.18 8.97
N THR A 81 13.73 0.68 9.95
CA THR A 81 15.01 1.37 10.13
C THR A 81 16.09 0.36 10.55
N PRO A 82 17.39 0.72 10.54
CA PRO A 82 18.44 -0.14 11.08
C PRO A 82 18.25 -0.53 12.56
N ASP A 83 17.55 0.29 13.34
CA ASP A 83 17.18 0.02 14.74
C ASP A 83 15.91 -0.86 14.86
N GLY A 84 15.30 -1.18 13.71
CA GLY A 84 14.13 -2.04 13.53
C GLY A 84 12.78 -1.34 13.71
N ASP A 85 12.76 -0.02 13.86
CA ASP A 85 11.54 0.76 14.00
C ASP A 85 10.84 0.90 12.64
N PHE A 86 9.52 1.09 12.63
CA PHE A 86 8.80 1.30 11.38
C PHE A 86 9.30 2.56 10.66
N ALA A 87 9.55 2.43 9.35
CA ALA A 87 10.09 3.48 8.49
C ALA A 87 9.08 3.87 7.39
N PRO A 88 7.91 4.46 7.73
CA PRO A 88 6.97 4.93 6.72
C PRO A 88 7.59 6.07 5.91
N ARG A 89 7.10 6.21 4.67
CA ARG A 89 7.39 7.37 3.81
C ARG A 89 6.08 8.09 3.48
N PRO A 90 6.06 9.43 3.40
CA PRO A 90 4.97 10.14 2.74
C PRO A 90 4.82 9.67 1.28
N LEU A 91 3.61 9.75 0.73
CA LEU A 91 3.31 9.21 -0.60
C LEU A 91 4.24 9.75 -1.69
N ASP A 92 4.41 11.06 -1.80
CA ASP A 92 5.32 11.71 -2.76
C ASP A 92 6.75 11.21 -2.65
N GLN A 93 7.28 11.08 -1.43
CA GLN A 93 8.60 10.52 -1.21
C GLN A 93 8.68 9.06 -1.66
N LEU A 94 7.66 8.24 -1.34
CA LEU A 94 7.61 6.85 -1.77
C LEU A 94 7.56 6.75 -3.30
N VAL A 95 6.71 7.55 -3.96
CA VAL A 95 6.64 7.59 -5.43
C VAL A 95 7.97 8.05 -6.02
N GLY A 96 8.60 9.07 -5.45
CA GLY A 96 9.92 9.56 -5.86
C GLY A 96 11.00 8.49 -5.77
N ASP A 97 11.07 7.77 -4.65
CA ASP A 97 12.02 6.68 -4.43
C ASP A 97 11.84 5.51 -5.42
N GLU A 98 10.58 5.17 -5.74
CA GLU A 98 10.25 3.97 -6.53
C GLU A 98 10.16 4.22 -8.04
N MET A 99 9.80 5.44 -8.44
CA MET A 99 9.50 5.79 -9.84
C MET A 99 10.29 7.01 -10.34
N GLY A 100 10.90 7.80 -9.45
CA GLY A 100 11.70 8.98 -9.76
C GLY A 100 11.08 10.29 -9.26
N ASP A 101 11.92 11.22 -8.81
CA ASP A 101 11.53 12.49 -8.16
C ASP A 101 10.48 13.30 -8.93
N PHE A 102 10.54 13.29 -10.26
CA PHE A 102 9.58 13.96 -11.12
C PHE A 102 8.14 13.48 -10.85
N TRP A 103 7.94 12.17 -10.72
CA TRP A 103 6.63 11.61 -10.41
C TRP A 103 6.23 11.86 -8.97
N GLY A 104 7.19 11.88 -8.03
CA GLY A 104 6.91 12.21 -6.63
C GLY A 104 6.21 13.57 -6.49
N ALA A 105 6.68 14.58 -7.21
CA ALA A 105 6.11 15.93 -7.18
C ALA A 105 4.61 15.97 -7.57
N GLU A 106 4.19 15.14 -8.52
CA GLU A 106 2.78 15.07 -8.97
C GLU A 106 1.83 14.54 -7.88
N PHE A 107 2.33 13.78 -6.91
CA PHE A 107 1.54 13.23 -5.80
C PHE A 107 1.64 14.02 -4.49
N ALA A 108 2.42 15.12 -4.45
CA ALA A 108 2.67 15.91 -3.24
C ALA A 108 1.39 16.43 -2.55
N TRP A 109 0.35 16.72 -3.33
CA TRP A 109 -0.94 17.19 -2.81
C TRP A 109 -1.68 16.15 -1.94
N LEU A 110 -1.34 14.86 -2.05
CA LEU A 110 -1.88 13.79 -1.23
C LEU A 110 -1.03 13.46 0.01
N SER A 111 0.23 13.89 0.06
CA SER A 111 1.19 13.47 1.10
C SER A 111 0.81 13.90 2.52
N GLY A 112 0.04 14.98 2.67
CA GLY A 112 -0.50 15.36 3.97
C GLY A 112 -1.54 14.36 4.52
N ARG A 113 -2.26 13.68 3.62
CA ARG A 113 -3.27 12.66 3.96
C ARG A 113 -2.70 11.25 4.00
N LEU A 114 -1.73 10.98 3.12
CA LEU A 114 -1.03 9.72 2.97
C LEU A 114 0.44 9.94 3.40
N SER A 115 0.61 10.29 4.67
CA SER A 115 1.91 10.64 5.27
C SER A 115 2.68 9.41 5.76
N GLU A 116 1.98 8.31 6.00
CA GLU A 116 2.57 7.04 6.43
C GLU A 116 2.25 5.93 5.45
N CYS A 117 3.12 5.74 4.45
CA CYS A 117 3.00 4.72 3.43
C CYS A 117 4.15 3.71 3.49
N PHE A 118 3.82 2.45 3.24
CA PHE A 118 4.75 1.34 3.20
C PHE A 118 4.63 0.60 1.87
N LEU A 119 5.78 0.29 1.28
CA LEU A 119 5.82 -0.49 0.03
C LEU A 119 5.54 -1.96 0.33
N LEU A 120 4.63 -2.56 -0.42
CA LEU A 120 4.34 -3.98 -0.38
C LEU A 120 4.93 -4.69 -1.62
N PRO A 121 5.30 -5.98 -1.48
CA PRO A 121 5.64 -6.80 -2.63
C PRO A 121 4.51 -6.82 -3.68
N GLY A 122 4.85 -6.60 -4.95
CA GLY A 122 3.90 -6.81 -6.03
C GLY A 122 3.99 -5.78 -7.13
N GLY A 123 3.62 -6.23 -8.33
CA GLY A 123 3.67 -5.47 -9.57
C GLY A 123 4.94 -5.65 -10.35
N SER A 124 4.77 -5.88 -11.65
CA SER A 124 5.85 -5.69 -12.62
C SER A 124 6.15 -4.19 -12.72
N ASP A 125 5.20 -3.45 -13.29
CA ASP A 125 5.38 -2.02 -13.59
C ASP A 125 4.58 -1.10 -12.65
N SER A 126 3.71 -1.69 -11.83
CA SER A 126 3.00 -1.01 -10.73
C SER A 126 3.62 -1.30 -9.36
N ARG A 127 3.22 -0.55 -8.31
CA ARG A 127 3.61 -0.78 -6.90
C ARG A 127 2.38 -0.93 -6.02
N ARG A 128 2.53 -1.68 -4.91
CA ARG A 128 1.47 -1.85 -3.90
C ARG A 128 1.89 -1.05 -2.67
N ILE A 129 0.99 -0.24 -2.15
CA ILE A 129 1.29 0.68 -1.05
C ILE A 129 0.24 0.51 0.04
N LEU A 130 0.66 0.10 1.23
CA LEU A 130 -0.19 0.17 2.42
C LEU A 130 -0.09 1.60 2.98
N ALA A 131 -1.23 2.26 3.22
CA ALA A 131 -1.23 3.58 3.84
C ALA A 131 -1.93 3.56 5.19
N VAL A 132 -1.26 4.07 6.22
CA VAL A 132 -1.78 4.12 7.58
C VAL A 132 -2.73 5.31 7.74
N THR A 133 -3.99 5.10 7.35
CA THR A 133 -5.08 6.07 7.48
C THR A 133 -5.94 5.76 8.71
N ASP A 134 -7.23 6.10 8.70
CA ASP A 134 -8.16 5.61 9.73
C ASP A 134 -8.58 4.17 9.37
N PRO A 135 -8.47 3.22 10.31
CA PRO A 135 -8.77 1.83 10.00
C PRO A 135 -10.25 1.60 9.67
N ASP A 136 -10.51 0.51 8.96
CA ASP A 136 -11.85 -0.02 8.75
C ASP A 136 -12.42 -0.71 10.00
N GLU A 137 -13.63 -1.26 9.88
CA GLU A 137 -14.30 -2.03 10.93
C GLU A 137 -13.54 -3.28 11.40
N GLU A 138 -12.60 -3.80 10.60
CA GLU A 138 -11.74 -4.94 10.93
C GLU A 138 -10.38 -4.51 11.51
N GLY A 139 -10.14 -3.21 11.63
CA GLY A 139 -8.85 -2.66 12.07
C GLY A 139 -7.80 -2.62 10.97
N GLU A 140 -8.19 -2.81 9.70
CA GLU A 140 -7.29 -2.87 8.55
C GLU A 140 -7.11 -1.52 7.87
N TYR A 141 -6.00 -1.39 7.13
CA TYR A 141 -5.60 -0.21 6.40
C TYR A 141 -5.62 -0.45 4.89
N PRO A 142 -5.99 0.55 4.07
CA PRO A 142 -6.11 0.38 2.63
C PRO A 142 -4.76 0.07 1.98
N VAL A 143 -4.81 -0.76 0.94
CA VAL A 143 -3.69 -0.99 0.02
C VAL A 143 -4.03 -0.39 -1.33
N PHE A 144 -3.16 0.48 -1.82
CA PHE A 144 -3.25 1.13 -3.12
C PHE A 144 -2.39 0.44 -4.18
N ALA A 145 -2.84 0.49 -5.42
CA ALA A 145 -2.02 0.28 -6.60
C ALA A 145 -1.56 1.64 -7.14
N LEU A 146 -0.24 1.81 -7.27
CA LEU A 146 0.40 2.90 -8.01
C LEU A 146 0.80 2.38 -9.38
N ASP A 147 0.36 3.04 -10.46
CA ASP A 147 0.69 2.67 -11.84
C ASP A 147 0.98 3.92 -12.66
N LEU A 148 2.02 3.88 -13.50
CA LEU A 148 2.48 4.99 -14.32
C LEU A 148 2.57 4.65 -15.82
N ASP A 149 2.17 3.44 -16.25
CA ASP A 149 2.39 2.99 -17.63
C ASP A 149 1.64 3.82 -18.69
N ASP A 150 0.44 4.32 -18.36
CA ASP A 150 -0.35 5.20 -19.23
C ASP A 150 -0.37 6.65 -18.71
N LEU A 151 -1.08 6.86 -17.60
CA LEU A 151 -1.18 8.11 -16.89
C LEU A 151 -1.00 7.80 -15.40
N PRO A 152 -0.29 8.66 -14.64
CA PRO A 152 -0.13 8.45 -13.21
C PRO A 152 -1.45 8.15 -12.51
N TYR A 153 -1.50 6.99 -11.88
CA TYR A 153 -2.69 6.41 -11.28
C TYR A 153 -2.39 5.96 -9.85
N LEU A 154 -3.30 6.29 -8.94
CA LEU A 154 -3.32 5.73 -7.60
C LEU A 154 -4.74 5.29 -7.26
N GLY A 155 -4.95 3.99 -7.08
CA GLY A 155 -6.28 3.42 -6.85
C GLY A 155 -6.32 2.46 -5.68
N LEU A 156 -7.43 2.43 -4.96
CA LEU A 156 -7.66 1.46 -3.90
C LEU A 156 -7.73 0.06 -4.49
N MET A 157 -6.77 -0.79 -4.14
CA MET A 157 -6.68 -2.15 -4.66
C MET A 157 -7.25 -3.18 -3.69
N TYR A 158 -6.99 -3.04 -2.39
CA TYR A 158 -7.51 -3.93 -1.36
C TYR A 158 -7.97 -3.14 -0.12
N PRO A 159 -8.96 -3.66 0.62
CA PRO A 159 -9.45 -3.01 1.83
C PRO A 159 -8.52 -3.20 3.03
N GLY A 160 -7.51 -4.07 2.94
CA GLY A 160 -6.72 -4.47 4.09
C GLY A 160 -5.51 -5.30 3.73
N PHE A 161 -4.59 -5.41 4.68
CA PHE A 161 -3.40 -6.26 4.54
C PHE A 161 -3.80 -7.74 4.46
N ASP A 162 -4.86 -8.14 5.15
CA ASP A 162 -5.47 -9.46 5.11
C ASP A 162 -5.82 -9.92 3.68
N VAL A 163 -6.54 -9.07 2.93
CA VAL A 163 -7.00 -9.39 1.58
C VAL A 163 -5.84 -9.31 0.59
N TYR A 164 -4.96 -8.32 0.71
CA TYR A 164 -3.74 -8.22 -0.11
C TYR A 164 -2.91 -9.51 0.02
N LEU A 165 -2.65 -9.95 1.25
CA LEU A 165 -1.79 -11.08 1.52
C LEU A 165 -2.41 -12.39 0.98
N ALA A 166 -3.72 -12.56 1.14
CA ALA A 166 -4.42 -13.75 0.67
C ALA A 166 -4.60 -13.81 -0.84
N ASP A 167 -4.82 -12.67 -1.51
CA ASP A 167 -4.81 -12.62 -2.98
C ASP A 167 -3.41 -12.94 -3.52
N THR A 168 -2.37 -12.37 -2.90
CA THR A 168 -0.96 -12.63 -3.25
C THR A 168 -0.60 -14.11 -3.07
N ALA A 169 -1.14 -14.77 -2.05
CA ALA A 169 -0.98 -16.21 -1.81
C ALA A 169 -1.87 -17.11 -2.69
N GLY A 170 -2.68 -16.54 -3.58
CA GLY A 170 -3.59 -17.29 -4.46
C GLY A 170 -4.72 -18.02 -3.72
N LEU A 171 -5.06 -17.56 -2.51
CA LEU A 171 -6.10 -18.19 -1.67
C LEU A 171 -7.49 -17.61 -1.91
N LEU A 172 -7.59 -16.50 -2.64
CA LEU A 172 -8.85 -15.84 -2.96
C LEU A 172 -9.27 -16.10 -4.41
N GLY A 173 -10.51 -16.53 -4.60
CA GLY A 173 -11.14 -16.60 -5.91
C GLY A 173 -11.81 -15.27 -6.27
N LEU A 174 -11.03 -14.22 -6.51
CA LEU A 174 -11.56 -12.86 -6.78
C LEU A 174 -12.09 -12.68 -8.21
N GLY A 175 -11.89 -13.68 -9.08
CA GLY A 175 -12.27 -13.60 -10.49
C GLY A 175 -11.32 -12.75 -11.34
N GLU A 176 -11.66 -12.58 -12.61
CA GLU A 176 -10.95 -11.65 -13.49
C GLU A 176 -11.30 -10.21 -13.09
N ARG A 177 -10.26 -9.36 -13.04
CA ARG A 177 -10.39 -7.93 -12.78
C ARG A 177 -10.02 -7.15 -14.05
N GLU A 178 -10.85 -6.20 -14.42
CA GLU A 178 -10.60 -5.21 -15.46
C GLU A 178 -9.67 -4.11 -14.96
N THR A 179 -9.79 -3.70 -13.69
CA THR A 179 -8.98 -2.64 -13.09
C THR A 179 -8.47 -3.01 -11.69
N TYR A 180 -7.50 -2.25 -11.18
CA TYR A 180 -7.02 -2.41 -9.81
C TYR A 180 -8.12 -2.19 -8.76
N SER A 181 -9.13 -1.36 -9.07
CA SER A 181 -10.13 -0.89 -8.10
C SER A 181 -11.43 -1.70 -8.09
N ASP A 182 -11.53 -2.77 -8.86
CA ASP A 182 -12.78 -3.53 -9.06
C ASP A 182 -13.36 -4.12 -7.78
N LEU A 183 -12.52 -4.36 -6.76
CA LEU A 183 -12.98 -4.86 -5.46
C LEU A 183 -13.99 -3.94 -4.77
N ILE A 184 -14.11 -2.67 -5.19
CA ILE A 184 -15.14 -1.78 -4.69
C ILE A 184 -16.57 -2.29 -4.98
N HIS A 185 -16.74 -3.12 -6.02
CA HIS A 185 -18.02 -3.73 -6.38
C HIS A 185 -18.19 -5.16 -5.82
N HIS A 186 -17.16 -5.70 -5.16
CA HIS A 186 -17.19 -7.06 -4.64
C HIS A 186 -18.20 -7.20 -3.49
N GLY A 187 -19.01 -8.26 -3.51
CA GLY A 187 -20.08 -8.47 -2.52
C GLY A 187 -19.61 -8.54 -1.07
N THR A 188 -18.40 -9.06 -0.84
CA THR A 188 -17.80 -9.21 0.50
C THR A 188 -16.94 -8.00 0.91
N TYR A 189 -16.22 -7.39 -0.02
CA TYR A 189 -15.16 -6.42 0.29
C TYR A 189 -15.53 -4.99 -0.07
N GLY A 190 -16.58 -4.79 -0.88
CA GLY A 190 -16.94 -3.49 -1.42
C GLY A 190 -17.34 -2.46 -0.36
N SER A 191 -17.91 -2.86 0.78
CA SER A 191 -18.23 -1.93 1.87
C SER A 191 -16.95 -1.32 2.47
N ARG A 192 -15.97 -2.15 2.78
CA ARG A 192 -14.66 -1.74 3.32
C ARG A 192 -13.91 -0.85 2.32
N MET A 193 -13.92 -1.25 1.04
CA MET A 193 -13.35 -0.45 -0.05
C MET A 193 -13.99 0.94 -0.14
N ARG A 194 -15.33 1.03 -0.13
CA ARG A 194 -16.05 2.32 -0.18
C ARG A 194 -15.80 3.20 1.05
N ARG A 195 -15.60 2.59 2.22
CA ARG A 195 -15.20 3.33 3.43
C ARG A 195 -13.85 4.00 3.24
N HIS A 196 -12.85 3.26 2.77
CA HIS A 196 -11.54 3.84 2.48
C HIS A 196 -11.59 4.85 1.34
N ALA A 197 -12.41 4.63 0.32
CA ALA A 197 -12.64 5.60 -0.75
C ALA A 197 -13.17 6.94 -0.21
N ALA A 198 -14.16 6.89 0.70
CA ALA A 198 -14.69 8.08 1.36
C ALA A 198 -13.62 8.83 2.18
N GLN A 199 -12.75 8.10 2.89
CA GLN A 199 -11.70 8.68 3.73
C GLN A 199 -10.53 9.25 2.92
N CYS A 200 -10.09 8.54 1.89
CA CYS A 200 -8.84 8.83 1.19
C CYS A 200 -9.07 9.72 -0.04
N PHE A 201 -10.17 9.48 -0.78
CA PHE A 201 -10.42 10.07 -2.09
C PHE A 201 -11.81 10.67 -2.24
N ALA A 202 -12.43 11.12 -1.14
CA ALA A 202 -13.74 11.76 -1.15
C ALA A 202 -14.86 10.93 -1.80
N GLY A 203 -14.74 9.59 -1.74
CA GLY A 203 -15.72 8.63 -2.26
C GLY A 203 -15.32 7.99 -3.59
N GLU A 204 -14.30 8.53 -4.27
CA GLU A 204 -13.76 7.93 -5.49
C GLU A 204 -12.87 6.73 -5.18
N SER A 205 -12.81 5.75 -6.10
CA SER A 205 -11.96 4.57 -5.92
C SER A 205 -10.49 4.83 -6.25
N CYS A 206 -10.20 5.87 -7.03
CA CYS A 206 -8.88 6.18 -7.53
C CYS A 206 -8.74 7.65 -7.93
N VAL A 207 -7.50 8.04 -8.18
CA VAL A 207 -7.10 9.29 -8.83
C VAL A 207 -6.22 8.98 -10.03
N GLN A 208 -6.42 9.74 -11.11
CA GLN A 208 -5.62 9.62 -12.32
C GLN A 208 -5.25 11.00 -12.84
N TYR A 209 -4.04 11.14 -13.34
CA TYR A 209 -3.54 12.36 -13.94
C TYR A 209 -4.32 12.70 -15.22
N PRO A 210 -4.58 13.99 -15.53
CA PRO A 210 -4.22 15.17 -14.75
C PRO A 210 -5.13 15.33 -13.53
N PHE A 211 -4.53 15.39 -12.33
CA PHE A 211 -5.25 15.30 -11.07
C PHE A 211 -6.21 16.48 -10.86
N GLU A 212 -5.90 17.65 -11.40
CA GLU A 212 -6.71 18.86 -11.29
C GLU A 212 -8.12 18.74 -11.88
N PHE A 213 -8.34 17.76 -12.77
CA PHE A 213 -9.65 17.47 -13.32
C PHE A 213 -10.44 16.42 -12.51
N ALA A 214 -9.77 15.73 -11.58
CA ALA A 214 -10.43 14.74 -10.72
C ALA A 214 -11.37 15.45 -9.73
N PRO A 215 -12.61 14.96 -9.52
CA PRO A 215 -13.55 15.54 -8.55
C PRO A 215 -12.97 15.68 -7.14
N VAL A 216 -12.14 14.71 -6.76
CA VAL A 216 -11.44 14.68 -5.47
C VAL A 216 -10.46 15.84 -5.31
N TYR A 217 -9.81 16.31 -6.36
CA TYR A 217 -8.82 17.40 -6.27
C TYR A 217 -9.48 18.71 -5.87
N LYS A 218 -10.73 18.95 -6.27
CA LYS A 218 -11.50 20.12 -5.82
C LYS A 218 -11.83 20.08 -4.33
N GLN A 219 -11.91 18.90 -3.73
CA GLN A 219 -12.25 18.71 -2.32
C GLN A 219 -11.03 18.57 -1.43
N LEU A 220 -9.98 17.92 -1.93
CA LEU A 220 -8.79 17.52 -1.17
C LEU A 220 -7.51 18.19 -1.64
N GLY A 221 -7.55 18.98 -2.73
CA GLY A 221 -6.40 19.67 -3.29
C GLY A 221 -5.73 20.60 -2.28
N PRO A 222 -4.52 21.09 -2.60
CA PRO A 222 -3.71 21.86 -1.66
C PRO A 222 -4.47 23.09 -1.15
N GLU A 223 -4.32 23.40 0.14
CA GLU A 223 -4.86 24.66 0.68
C GLU A 223 -4.29 25.84 -0.12
N PRO A 224 -5.08 26.91 -0.36
CA PRO A 224 -4.58 28.10 -1.03
C PRO A 224 -3.31 28.63 -0.32
N GLY A 225 -2.16 28.54 -0.98
CA GLY A 225 -0.86 28.97 -0.42
C GLY A 225 0.22 27.88 -0.31
N GLN A 226 -0.10 26.61 -0.56
CA GLN A 226 0.91 25.58 -0.87
C GLN A 226 1.12 25.52 -2.39
N ASP A 227 1.77 26.55 -2.93
CA ASP A 227 2.05 26.62 -4.36
C ASP A 227 3.11 25.57 -4.75
N GLY A 228 2.64 24.44 -5.30
CA GLY A 228 3.42 23.54 -6.15
C GLY A 228 3.68 24.13 -7.53
N THR A 229 3.99 25.43 -7.63
CA THR A 229 4.36 26.02 -8.92
C THR A 229 5.79 25.59 -9.27
N PRO A 230 6.01 24.95 -10.43
CA PRO A 230 7.35 24.83 -10.96
C PRO A 230 7.88 26.23 -11.27
N ASN A 231 9.09 26.49 -10.78
CA ASN A 231 9.84 27.74 -10.86
C ASN A 231 9.49 28.65 -12.04
N GLY A 232 9.22 29.92 -11.71
CA GLY A 232 8.91 30.99 -12.64
C GLY A 232 9.92 31.14 -13.76
N THR A 233 9.40 31.25 -14.99
CA THR A 233 10.11 31.84 -16.12
C THR A 233 10.11 33.35 -15.98
N ALA A 234 11.09 33.87 -15.24
CA ALA A 234 11.55 35.24 -15.43
C ALA A 234 12.54 35.28 -16.60
N THR A 235 12.19 36.00 -17.67
CA THR A 235 13.05 36.77 -18.60
C THR A 235 12.19 37.06 -19.84
N GLY A 236 12.07 38.26 -20.39
CA GLY A 236 12.61 39.57 -20.12
C GLY A 236 12.17 40.43 -21.32
N ARG A 237 11.53 41.57 -21.07
CA ARG A 237 11.37 42.59 -22.11
C ARG A 237 12.61 43.48 -22.09
N SER A 238 13.25 43.61 -23.24
CA SER A 238 14.07 44.77 -23.62
C SER A 238 13.57 45.23 -24.98
#